data_AF-A0A8T4TZG0-F1
#
_entry.id   AF-A0A8T4TZG0-F1
#
_cell.length_a   1.000
_cell.length_b   1.000
_cell.length_c   1.000
_cell.angle_alpha   90.00
_cell.angle_beta   90.00
_cell.angle_gamma   90.00
#
_symmetry.space_group_name_H-M   'P 1'
#
loop_
_entity.id
_entity.type
_entity.pdbx_description
1 polymer ?
#
loop_
_entity_poly.entity_id
_entity_poly.type
_entity_poly.pdbx_seq_one_letter_code
_entity_poly.pdbx_strand_id
1 'polypeptide(L)'
;MKKTNLILTVALISLMIVLAGCETPKRPVAPIKPDITQLPTEDSKTFCSIDDDCICSGKDKDGSCFLGNKDYYETNVDKEKQCPDFCGGIAGNLEVKCVENNCKQMVKKENVINDQTDKNGCAKDSDCEVGGCSGTICEKKGSRTITTCEYRPEYSCYKLTECSCVESKCSWIEKQEFVRCLNEKSKENKDNEAVW
;
A
#
# COMPACT_ATOMS: atom_id res chain seq x y z
N MET A 1 -62.53 17.28 -47.23
CA MET A 1 -63.51 16.59 -46.35
C MET A 1 -63.32 15.09 -46.46
N LYS A 2 -62.82 14.43 -45.41
CA LYS A 2 -63.15 13.05 -45.01
C LYS A 2 -62.48 12.80 -43.66
N LYS A 3 -63.33 12.86 -42.62
CA LYS A 3 -63.04 12.39 -41.26
C LYS A 3 -63.11 10.85 -41.25
N THR A 4 -62.61 10.29 -40.15
CA THR A 4 -62.97 8.99 -39.54
C THR A 4 -62.03 7.83 -39.85
N ASN A 5 -61.21 7.44 -38.85
CA ASN A 5 -61.17 6.09 -38.25
C ASN A 5 -59.98 5.96 -37.26
N LEU A 6 -60.17 6.45 -36.04
CA LEU A 6 -59.23 6.36 -34.90
C LEU A 6 -59.87 5.55 -33.75
N ILE A 7 -60.56 4.44 -34.06
CA ILE A 7 -61.32 3.67 -33.05
C ILE A 7 -61.14 2.15 -33.21
N LEU A 8 -60.00 1.67 -33.74
CA LEU A 8 -59.79 0.22 -33.93
C LEU A 8 -58.55 -0.37 -33.24
N THR A 9 -57.84 0.38 -32.39
CA THR A 9 -56.64 -0.13 -31.69
C THR A 9 -56.81 -0.27 -30.17
N VAL A 10 -57.95 0.09 -29.60
CA VAL A 10 -58.15 0.10 -28.13
C VAL A 10 -58.63 -1.26 -27.58
N ALA A 11 -59.03 -2.21 -28.43
CA ALA A 11 -59.67 -3.46 -27.98
C ALA A 11 -58.73 -4.67 -27.78
N LEU A 12 -57.40 -4.51 -27.93
CA LEU A 12 -56.42 -5.61 -27.72
C LEU A 12 -55.56 -5.45 -26.45
N ILE A 13 -55.75 -4.39 -25.67
CA ILE A 13 -54.99 -4.13 -24.43
C ILE A 13 -55.90 -4.32 -23.22
N SER A 14 -56.62 -5.44 -23.14
CA SER A 14 -57.46 -5.77 -21.98
C SER A 14 -57.36 -7.23 -21.53
N LEU A 15 -56.27 -7.93 -21.90
CA LEU A 15 -55.96 -9.29 -21.44
C LEU A 15 -54.50 -9.39 -20.94
N MET A 16 -54.13 -8.52 -19.99
CA MET A 16 -52.93 -8.66 -19.16
C MET A 16 -53.25 -8.11 -17.76
N ILE A 17 -54.30 -8.66 -17.13
CA ILE A 17 -54.53 -8.55 -15.70
C ILE A 17 -54.21 -9.94 -15.11
N VAL A 18 -53.60 -9.93 -13.93
CA VAL A 18 -53.20 -11.07 -13.09
C VAL A 18 -51.76 -11.53 -13.34
N LEU A 19 -50.80 -10.84 -12.70
CA LEU A 19 -49.83 -11.40 -11.75
C LEU A 19 -49.15 -10.23 -11.01
N ALA A 20 -49.93 -9.48 -10.23
CA ALA A 20 -49.38 -8.62 -9.19
C ALA A 20 -49.03 -9.50 -7.99
N GLY A 21 -47.84 -10.12 -8.03
CA GLY A 21 -47.22 -10.63 -6.83
C GLY A 21 -46.93 -9.44 -5.92
N CYS A 22 -47.52 -9.45 -4.72
CA CYS A 22 -47.05 -8.61 -3.62
C CYS A 22 -45.65 -9.10 -3.24
N GLU A 23 -44.62 -8.64 -3.96
CA GLU A 23 -43.31 -8.49 -3.35
C GLU A 23 -43.48 -7.39 -2.30
N THR A 24 -43.65 -7.81 -1.05
CA THR A 24 -43.49 -6.88 0.06
C THR A 24 -42.14 -6.20 -0.14
N PRO A 25 -42.06 -4.87 0.00
CA PRO A 25 -40.78 -4.20 -0.01
C PRO A 25 -39.95 -4.88 1.07
N LYS A 26 -38.90 -5.61 0.66
CA LYS A 26 -37.88 -6.08 1.59
C LYS A 26 -37.44 -4.81 2.30
N ARG A 27 -37.86 -4.67 3.57
CA ARG A 27 -37.31 -3.63 4.42
C ARG A 27 -35.80 -3.74 4.25
N PRO A 28 -35.08 -2.62 4.05
CA PRO A 28 -33.64 -2.67 4.21
C PRO A 28 -33.41 -3.34 5.56
N VAL A 29 -32.87 -4.56 5.51
CA VAL A 29 -32.39 -5.23 6.70
C VAL A 29 -31.37 -4.23 7.21
N ALA A 30 -31.72 -3.56 8.32
CA ALA A 30 -30.79 -2.69 9.00
C ALA A 30 -29.47 -3.47 9.07
N PRO A 31 -28.33 -2.84 8.72
CA PRO A 31 -27.05 -3.54 8.80
C PRO A 31 -27.01 -4.25 10.13
N ILE A 32 -26.90 -5.57 10.07
CA ILE A 32 -26.88 -6.41 11.25
C ILE A 32 -25.75 -5.81 12.08
N LYS A 33 -26.14 -5.14 13.17
CA LYS A 33 -25.18 -4.54 14.10
C LYS A 33 -24.27 -5.72 14.45
N PRO A 34 -22.96 -5.65 14.14
CA PRO A 34 -22.06 -6.75 14.44
C PRO A 34 -22.29 -7.12 15.90
N ASP A 35 -22.39 -8.42 16.15
CA ASP A 35 -22.63 -8.98 17.47
C ASP A 35 -21.62 -8.37 18.47
N ILE A 36 -22.09 -7.37 19.23
CA ILE A 36 -21.29 -6.61 20.20
C ILE A 36 -21.22 -7.41 21.50
N THR A 37 -20.77 -8.65 21.42
CA THR A 37 -20.52 -9.47 22.61
C THR A 37 -19.04 -9.45 23.01
N GLN A 38 -18.20 -8.70 22.30
CA GLN A 38 -16.85 -8.31 22.73
C GLN A 38 -16.48 -6.90 22.24
N LEU A 39 -17.28 -5.87 22.56
CA LEU A 39 -16.71 -4.52 22.54
C LEU A 39 -15.61 -4.50 23.61
N PRO A 40 -14.39 -4.03 23.32
CA PRO A 40 -13.42 -3.72 24.36
C PRO A 40 -14.13 -2.76 25.31
N THR A 41 -14.33 -3.17 26.56
CA THR A 41 -14.83 -2.28 27.60
C THR A 41 -13.91 -1.06 27.64
N GLU A 42 -14.42 0.13 27.98
CA GLU A 42 -13.60 1.32 28.21
C GLU A 42 -12.36 1.02 29.11
N ASP A 43 -12.47 0.00 29.98
CA ASP A 43 -11.40 -0.54 30.84
C ASP A 43 -10.37 -1.45 30.15
N SER A 44 -10.42 -1.59 28.83
CA SER A 44 -9.48 -2.39 28.06
C SER A 44 -8.08 -1.79 28.19
N LYS A 45 -7.11 -2.63 28.59
CA LYS A 45 -5.71 -2.26 28.88
C LYS A 45 -5.09 -1.35 27.82
N THR A 46 -5.43 -1.52 26.55
CA THR A 46 -4.87 -0.76 25.42
C THR A 46 -5.89 0.12 24.70
N PHE A 47 -7.15 0.17 25.12
CA PHE A 47 -8.18 0.91 24.40
C PHE A 47 -7.99 2.43 24.48
N CYS A 48 -8.34 3.12 23.41
CA CYS A 48 -8.33 4.57 23.33
C CYS A 48 -9.38 5.05 22.32
N SER A 49 -9.86 6.27 22.52
CA SER A 49 -10.67 7.01 21.55
C SER A 49 -9.86 8.09 20.84
N ILE A 50 -8.93 8.72 21.57
CA ILE A 50 -8.01 9.76 21.08
C ILE A 50 -6.59 9.51 21.59
N ASP A 51 -5.60 10.18 20.98
CA ASP A 51 -4.18 10.05 21.34
C ASP A 51 -3.93 10.36 22.83
N ASP A 52 -4.68 11.31 23.42
CA ASP A 52 -4.54 11.72 24.82
C ASP A 52 -5.03 10.66 25.84
N ASP A 53 -5.75 9.64 25.38
CA ASP A 53 -6.16 8.50 26.20
C ASP A 53 -5.00 7.51 26.40
N CYS A 54 -3.91 7.69 25.67
CA CYS A 54 -2.76 6.80 25.71
C CYS A 54 -1.69 7.30 26.66
N ILE A 55 -1.34 6.47 27.64
CA ILE A 55 -0.21 6.68 28.53
C ILE A 55 0.85 5.64 28.25
N CYS A 56 2.10 6.09 28.24
CA CYS A 56 3.24 5.20 28.30
C CYS A 56 4.17 5.68 29.42
N SER A 57 4.15 4.94 30.53
CA SER A 57 4.91 5.20 31.74
C SER A 57 4.63 4.09 32.74
N GLY A 58 5.47 3.95 33.76
CA GLY A 58 5.24 2.97 34.83
C GLY A 58 5.46 1.52 34.40
N LYS A 59 5.31 0.61 35.36
CA LYS A 59 5.34 -0.83 35.09
C LYS A 59 4.01 -1.48 35.40
N ASP A 60 3.56 -2.34 34.49
CA ASP A 60 2.38 -3.16 34.70
C ASP A 60 2.66 -4.30 35.71
N LYS A 61 1.63 -5.05 36.08
CA LYS A 61 1.68 -6.16 37.04
C LYS A 61 2.69 -7.25 36.68
N ASP A 62 2.98 -7.43 35.39
CA ASP A 62 3.99 -8.37 34.88
C ASP A 62 5.42 -7.80 34.89
N GLY A 63 5.60 -6.55 35.31
CA GLY A 63 6.89 -5.85 35.35
C GLY A 63 7.34 -5.28 34.00
N SER A 64 6.53 -5.42 32.94
CA SER A 64 6.75 -4.77 31.64
C SER A 64 6.41 -3.29 31.70
N CYS A 65 7.00 -2.51 30.80
CA CYS A 65 6.67 -1.10 30.66
C CYS A 65 5.25 -0.94 30.12
N PHE A 66 4.44 -0.16 30.81
CA PHE A 66 3.06 0.01 30.41
C PHE A 66 2.94 1.00 29.26
N LEU A 67 2.19 0.61 28.24
CA LEU A 67 1.70 1.43 27.14
C LEU A 67 0.24 1.05 26.92
N GLY A 68 -0.68 1.99 27.13
CA GLY A 68 -2.08 1.65 27.08
C GLY A 68 -3.02 2.76 27.53
N ASN A 69 -4.23 2.35 27.84
CA ASN A 69 -5.32 3.20 28.29
C ASN A 69 -4.97 3.93 29.59
N LYS A 70 -5.34 5.20 29.65
CA LYS A 70 -5.11 6.10 30.79
C LYS A 70 -5.87 5.69 32.06
N ASP A 71 -7.12 5.26 31.95
CA ASP A 71 -7.91 4.86 33.12
C ASP A 71 -7.38 3.55 33.72
N TYR A 72 -6.92 2.62 32.87
CA TYR A 72 -6.20 1.44 33.32
C TYR A 72 -4.90 1.81 34.05
N TYR A 73 -4.14 2.78 33.51
CA TYR A 73 -2.89 3.27 34.09
C TYR A 73 -3.07 3.78 35.53
N GLU A 74 -4.15 4.51 35.79
CA GLU A 74 -4.36 5.13 37.10
C GLU A 74 -4.49 4.13 38.25
N THR A 75 -4.98 2.91 37.96
CA THR A 75 -5.36 1.91 38.97
C THR A 75 -4.50 0.66 38.97
N ASN A 76 -3.85 0.31 37.85
CA ASN A 76 -3.17 -0.98 37.69
C ASN A 76 -1.65 -0.89 37.48
N VAL A 77 -1.13 0.32 37.26
CA VAL A 77 0.28 0.53 36.89
C VAL A 77 1.06 1.15 38.03
N ASP A 78 2.24 0.61 38.31
CA ASP A 78 3.18 1.14 39.28
C ASP A 78 3.89 2.38 38.73
N LYS A 79 3.52 3.55 39.25
CA LYS A 79 3.98 4.86 38.79
C LYS A 79 5.37 5.22 39.32
N GLU A 80 5.86 4.52 40.34
CA GLU A 80 7.18 4.77 40.92
C GLU A 80 8.29 4.14 40.06
N LYS A 81 7.95 3.10 39.29
CA LYS A 81 8.90 2.40 38.42
C LYS A 81 8.96 3.04 37.04
N GLN A 82 10.02 3.80 36.79
CA GLN A 82 10.23 4.43 35.49
C GLN A 82 10.59 3.43 34.40
N CYS A 83 10.18 3.77 33.18
CA CYS A 83 10.49 3.07 31.94
C CYS A 83 11.30 4.00 31.03
N PRO A 84 12.58 4.23 31.35
CA PRO A 84 13.44 5.03 30.50
C PRO A 84 13.49 4.38 29.11
N ASP A 85 13.39 5.22 28.08
CA ASP A 85 13.56 4.88 26.66
C ASP A 85 12.47 4.01 26.01
N PHE A 86 11.57 3.37 26.75
CA PHE A 86 10.55 2.51 26.14
C PHE A 86 9.58 3.30 25.27
N CYS A 87 9.08 4.44 25.76
CA CYS A 87 8.00 5.18 25.11
C CYS A 87 8.47 6.03 23.93
N GLY A 88 9.63 6.68 24.08
CA GLY A 88 10.24 7.48 23.01
C GLY A 88 11.13 6.67 22.05
N GLY A 89 11.46 5.42 22.42
CA GLY A 89 12.60 4.71 21.84
C GLY A 89 13.93 5.31 22.29
N ILE A 90 15.01 4.54 22.22
CA ILE A 90 16.38 5.01 22.55
C ILE A 90 16.77 6.24 21.71
N ALA A 91 16.28 6.32 20.47
CA ALA A 91 16.56 7.42 19.55
C ALA A 91 15.53 8.57 19.61
N GLY A 92 14.54 8.51 20.51
CA GLY A 92 13.51 9.56 20.65
C GLY A 92 12.56 9.68 19.45
N ASN A 93 12.60 8.72 18.52
CA ASN A 93 11.88 8.73 17.24
C ASN A 93 10.46 8.14 17.33
N LEU A 94 10.04 7.68 18.50
CA LEU A 94 8.73 7.07 18.71
C LEU A 94 7.80 7.99 19.51
N GLU A 95 6.51 7.91 19.21
CA GLU A 95 5.40 8.56 19.92
C GLU A 95 4.28 7.55 20.12
N VAL A 96 3.48 7.71 21.18
CA VAL A 96 2.32 6.85 21.43
C VAL A 96 1.08 7.53 20.87
N LYS A 97 0.31 6.78 20.09
CA LYS A 97 -0.91 7.26 19.43
C LYS A 97 -2.02 6.24 19.52
N CYS A 98 -3.24 6.74 19.42
CA CYS A 98 -4.43 5.94 19.29
C CYS A 98 -4.62 5.53 17.82
N VAL A 99 -4.42 4.26 17.52
CA VAL A 99 -4.52 3.71 16.17
C VAL A 99 -5.44 2.51 16.20
N GLU A 100 -6.56 2.59 15.46
CA GLU A 100 -7.59 1.54 15.43
C GLU A 100 -8.10 1.21 16.85
N ASN A 101 -8.42 2.26 17.62
CA ASN A 101 -8.89 2.20 19.01
C ASN A 101 -7.92 1.49 19.97
N ASN A 102 -6.63 1.44 19.63
CA ASN A 102 -5.59 0.87 20.48
C ASN A 102 -4.41 1.82 20.59
N CYS A 103 -3.91 1.99 21.80
CA CYS A 103 -2.65 2.68 22.05
C CYS A 103 -1.52 1.87 21.44
N LYS A 104 -0.85 2.47 20.46
CA LYS A 104 0.28 1.87 19.75
C LYS A 104 1.44 2.85 19.72
N GLN A 105 2.65 2.30 19.65
CA GLN A 105 3.85 3.08 19.45
C GLN A 105 4.07 3.28 17.95
N MET A 106 4.16 4.53 17.54
CA MET A 106 4.29 4.98 16.16
C MET A 106 5.59 5.75 15.98
N VAL A 107 6.14 5.78 14.77
CA VAL A 107 7.29 6.64 14.45
C VAL A 107 6.81 8.09 14.28
N LYS A 108 7.46 9.04 14.97
CA LYS A 108 7.17 10.48 14.85
C LYS A 108 7.32 10.94 13.41
N LYS A 109 6.29 11.60 12.87
CA LYS A 109 6.30 12.17 11.51
C LYS A 109 7.41 13.21 11.27
N GLU A 110 7.90 13.88 12.31
CA GLU A 110 9.00 14.85 12.16
C GLU A 110 10.37 14.19 11.92
N ASN A 111 10.51 12.90 12.25
CA ASN A 111 11.65 12.05 11.84
C ASN A 111 11.31 11.19 10.62
N VAL A 112 10.08 11.28 10.10
CA VAL A 112 9.77 10.92 8.73
C VAL A 112 10.21 12.11 7.87
N ILE A 113 11.53 12.22 7.65
CA ILE A 113 11.92 12.53 6.27
C ILE A 113 11.12 11.55 5.44
N ASN A 114 10.28 12.03 4.51
CA ASN A 114 9.51 11.19 3.59
C ASN A 114 10.43 10.12 2.99
N ASP A 115 10.50 8.96 3.65
CA ASP A 115 11.49 7.92 3.40
C ASP A 115 10.80 6.58 3.14
N GLN A 116 9.49 6.62 2.92
CA GLN A 116 8.71 5.50 2.40
C GLN A 116 7.88 5.88 1.17
N THR A 117 8.38 6.86 0.43
CA THR A 117 8.26 6.91 -1.03
C THR A 117 9.68 7.09 -1.57
N ASP A 118 10.22 6.06 -2.20
CA ASP A 118 11.33 6.19 -3.15
C ASP A 118 12.74 6.53 -2.64
N LYS A 119 13.32 5.75 -1.71
CA LYS A 119 14.79 5.64 -1.69
C LYS A 119 15.35 5.07 -3.01
N ASN A 120 14.60 4.16 -3.65
CA ASN A 120 15.02 3.52 -4.90
C ASN A 120 14.09 3.80 -6.11
N GLY A 121 13.01 4.56 -5.93
CA GLY A 121 12.08 4.90 -7.00
C GLY A 121 12.32 6.28 -7.61
N CYS A 122 11.49 6.63 -8.59
CA CYS A 122 11.58 7.84 -9.40
C CYS A 122 10.21 8.50 -9.58
N ALA A 123 10.19 9.81 -9.84
CA ALA A 123 8.98 10.54 -10.18
C ALA A 123 8.93 10.96 -11.66
N LYS A 124 10.10 11.14 -12.28
CA LYS A 124 10.27 11.53 -13.68
C LYS A 124 11.51 10.89 -14.27
N ASP A 125 11.59 10.82 -15.60
CA ASP A 125 12.69 10.15 -16.31
C ASP A 125 14.07 10.73 -15.96
N SER A 126 14.16 12.04 -15.70
CA SER A 126 15.42 12.68 -15.31
C SER A 126 15.95 12.25 -13.94
N ASP A 127 15.14 11.55 -13.15
CA ASP A 127 15.54 10.96 -11.87
C ASP A 127 16.26 9.63 -12.07
N CYS A 128 16.31 9.11 -13.30
CA CYS A 128 16.97 7.87 -13.66
C CYS A 128 18.27 8.13 -14.43
N GLU A 129 19.24 7.26 -14.24
CA GLU A 129 20.52 7.28 -14.95
C GLU A 129 20.98 5.87 -15.31
N VAL A 130 21.79 5.78 -16.37
CA VAL A 130 22.46 4.54 -16.73
C VAL A 130 23.71 4.40 -15.86
N GLY A 131 23.78 3.30 -15.12
CA GLY A 131 24.86 2.95 -14.20
C GLY A 131 25.47 1.58 -14.48
N GLY A 132 26.26 1.11 -13.52
CA GLY A 132 27.09 -0.10 -13.66
C GLY A 132 28.28 0.11 -14.60
N CYS A 133 29.33 -0.69 -14.42
CA CYS A 133 30.57 -0.52 -15.19
C CYS A 133 30.37 -0.73 -16.70
N SER A 134 29.40 -1.58 -17.06
CA SER A 134 29.11 -1.95 -18.44
C SER A 134 27.90 -1.22 -19.03
N GLY A 135 27.31 -0.27 -18.30
CA GLY A 135 26.16 0.52 -18.76
C GLY A 135 24.86 -0.27 -18.90
N THR A 136 24.71 -1.36 -18.15
CA THR A 136 23.55 -2.28 -18.22
C THR A 136 22.53 -2.03 -17.10
N ILE A 137 22.87 -1.21 -16.11
CA ILE A 137 21.99 -0.91 -14.98
C ILE A 137 21.22 0.37 -15.29
N CYS A 138 19.90 0.33 -15.16
CA CYS A 138 19.07 1.52 -15.12
C CYS A 138 18.67 1.75 -13.65
N GLU A 139 19.14 2.84 -13.06
CA GLU A 139 18.98 3.10 -11.64
C GLU A 139 18.60 4.55 -11.35
N LYS A 140 18.19 4.82 -10.12
CA LYS A 140 17.99 6.18 -9.65
C LYS A 140 19.30 6.96 -9.68
N LYS A 141 19.21 8.20 -10.11
CA LYS A 141 20.33 9.13 -10.14
C LYS A 141 20.97 9.29 -8.77
N GLY A 142 22.28 9.03 -8.70
CA GLY A 142 23.09 9.12 -7.49
C GLY A 142 23.19 7.83 -6.67
N SER A 143 22.53 6.74 -7.09
CA SER A 143 22.62 5.43 -6.42
C SER A 143 24.01 4.81 -6.51
N ARG A 144 24.77 5.11 -7.57
CA ARG A 144 26.17 4.68 -7.78
C ARG A 144 26.36 3.17 -7.63
N THR A 145 25.48 2.36 -8.24
CA THR A 145 25.63 0.90 -8.17
C THR A 145 26.91 0.48 -8.88
N ILE A 146 27.80 -0.19 -8.15
CA ILE A 146 29.04 -0.75 -8.67
C ILE A 146 28.79 -2.21 -9.04
N THR A 147 28.99 -2.54 -10.32
CA THR A 147 28.94 -3.91 -10.83
C THR A 147 30.34 -4.36 -11.23
N THR A 148 30.50 -5.65 -11.49
CA THR A 148 31.68 -6.14 -12.22
C THR A 148 31.72 -5.50 -13.62
N CYS A 149 32.93 -5.31 -14.14
CA CYS A 149 33.17 -4.79 -15.48
C CYS A 149 33.23 -5.91 -16.52
N GLU A 150 32.26 -6.83 -16.49
CA GLU A 150 32.15 -7.88 -17.50
C GLU A 150 31.56 -7.31 -18.80
N TYR A 151 32.04 -7.78 -19.94
CA TYR A 151 31.50 -7.38 -21.24
C TYR A 151 30.94 -8.58 -21.99
N ARG A 152 29.70 -8.47 -22.44
CA ARG A 152 29.06 -9.44 -23.33
C ARG A 152 28.53 -8.75 -24.59
N PRO A 153 28.49 -9.42 -25.75
CA PRO A 153 28.05 -8.82 -27.01
C PRO A 153 26.65 -8.17 -26.93
N GLU A 154 25.73 -8.77 -26.18
CA GLU A 154 24.36 -8.28 -25.98
C GLU A 154 24.30 -6.93 -25.24
N TYR A 155 25.35 -6.53 -24.52
CA TYR A 155 25.35 -5.25 -23.79
C TYR A 155 25.37 -4.05 -24.73
N SER A 156 25.84 -4.23 -25.96
CA SER A 156 25.78 -3.21 -27.00
C SER A 156 24.33 -2.78 -27.34
N CYS A 157 23.35 -3.67 -27.10
CA CYS A 157 21.93 -3.40 -27.35
C CYS A 157 21.35 -2.34 -26.42
N TYR A 158 21.89 -2.12 -25.22
CA TYR A 158 21.37 -1.13 -24.26
C TYR A 158 21.44 0.32 -24.78
N LYS A 159 22.25 0.58 -25.82
CA LYS A 159 22.28 1.88 -26.54
C LYS A 159 21.03 2.13 -27.38
N LEU A 160 20.22 1.10 -27.63
CA LEU A 160 18.99 1.14 -28.43
C LEU A 160 17.75 1.43 -27.57
N THR A 161 17.92 1.63 -26.26
CA THR A 161 16.85 1.95 -25.32
C THR A 161 17.24 3.11 -24.41
N GLU A 162 16.26 3.60 -23.65
CA GLU A 162 16.41 4.70 -22.70
C GLU A 162 16.10 4.18 -21.29
N CYS A 163 16.83 4.68 -20.31
CA CYS A 163 16.57 4.47 -18.90
C CYS A 163 15.61 5.56 -18.40
N SER A 164 14.41 5.17 -18.01
CA SER A 164 13.30 6.08 -17.76
C SER A 164 12.50 5.66 -16.52
N CYS A 165 11.60 6.52 -16.05
CA CYS A 165 10.78 6.25 -14.90
C CYS A 165 9.49 5.53 -15.30
N VAL A 166 9.39 4.24 -15.00
CA VAL A 166 8.26 3.37 -15.33
C VAL A 166 7.69 2.81 -14.03
N GLU A 167 6.41 3.08 -13.76
CA GLU A 167 5.72 2.59 -12.54
C GLU A 167 6.50 2.94 -11.25
N SER A 168 6.96 4.20 -11.16
CA SER A 168 7.77 4.72 -10.04
C SER A 168 9.11 4.01 -9.83
N LYS A 169 9.63 3.31 -10.85
CA LYS A 169 10.95 2.66 -10.83
C LYS A 169 11.76 2.99 -12.09
N CYS A 170 13.06 3.15 -11.93
CA CYS A 170 13.94 3.29 -13.08
C CYS A 170 14.03 1.95 -13.81
N SER A 171 13.63 1.94 -15.08
CA SER A 171 13.63 0.74 -15.92
C SER A 171 13.96 1.08 -17.37
N TRP A 172 14.41 0.07 -18.11
CA TRP A 172 14.65 0.18 -19.54
C TRP A 172 13.34 0.16 -20.31
N ILE A 173 13.18 1.05 -21.28
CA ILE A 173 12.01 1.05 -22.16
C ILE A 173 12.09 -0.12 -23.15
N GLU A 174 11.03 -0.90 -23.27
CA GLU A 174 10.95 -2.04 -24.20
C GLU A 174 10.71 -1.59 -25.65
N LYS A 175 11.73 -0.97 -26.27
CA LYS A 175 11.72 -0.67 -27.70
C LYS A 175 11.91 -1.96 -28.51
N GLN A 176 11.18 -2.12 -29.61
CA GLN A 176 11.26 -3.32 -30.45
C GLN A 176 12.69 -3.62 -30.94
N GLU A 177 13.46 -2.58 -31.29
CA GLU A 177 14.84 -2.73 -31.75
C GLU A 177 15.78 -3.24 -30.66
N PHE A 178 15.57 -2.77 -29.42
CA PHE A 178 16.32 -3.23 -28.24
C PHE A 178 16.04 -4.71 -27.96
N VAL A 179 14.77 -5.10 -27.90
CA VAL A 179 14.36 -6.49 -27.65
C VAL A 179 14.85 -7.43 -28.76
N ARG A 180 14.76 -7.01 -30.03
CA ARG A 180 15.27 -7.78 -31.16
C ARG A 180 16.78 -8.01 -31.06
N CYS A 181 17.55 -6.96 -30.78
CA CYS A 181 19.00 -7.04 -30.63
C CYS A 181 19.42 -8.01 -29.51
N LEU A 182 18.78 -7.93 -28.34
CA LEU A 182 19.04 -8.85 -27.23
C LEU A 182 18.78 -10.32 -27.62
N ASN A 183 17.69 -10.57 -28.34
CA ASN A 183 17.31 -11.90 -28.79
C ASN A 183 18.26 -12.46 -29.86
N GLU A 184 18.79 -11.63 -30.74
CA GLU A 184 19.77 -12.05 -31.76
C GLU A 184 21.13 -12.37 -31.11
N LYS A 185 21.65 -11.46 -30.27
CA LYS A 185 22.97 -11.60 -29.64
C LYS A 185 23.04 -12.73 -28.60
N SER A 186 21.94 -12.99 -27.90
CA SER A 186 21.86 -14.12 -26.97
C SER A 186 21.83 -15.49 -27.65
N LYS A 187 21.42 -15.58 -28.92
CA LYS A 187 21.47 -16.81 -29.72
C LYS A 187 22.87 -17.07 -30.28
N GLU A 188 23.54 -16.04 -30.81
CA GLU A 188 24.93 -16.12 -31.25
C GLU A 188 25.87 -16.64 -30.15
N ASN A 189 25.67 -16.23 -28.89
CA ASN A 189 26.50 -16.72 -27.79
C ASN A 189 26.32 -18.22 -27.53
N LYS A 190 25.11 -18.78 -27.72
CA LYS A 190 24.83 -20.21 -27.49
C LYS A 190 25.37 -21.10 -28.62
N ASP A 191 25.28 -20.61 -29.85
CA ASP A 191 25.78 -21.36 -31.01
C ASP A 191 27.32 -21.44 -31.02
N ASN A 192 27.99 -20.46 -30.42
CA ASN A 192 29.45 -20.43 -30.25
C ASN A 192 29.96 -21.21 -29.01
N GLU A 193 29.08 -21.55 -28.06
CA GLU A 193 29.43 -22.35 -26.88
C GLU A 193 29.32 -23.86 -27.14
N ALA A 194 28.63 -24.26 -28.22
CA ALA A 194 28.49 -25.65 -28.69
C ALA A 194 29.66 -26.14 -29.57
N VAL A 195 30.75 -25.37 -29.66
CA VAL A 195 31.97 -25.71 -30.41
C VAL A 195 33.13 -25.92 -29.43
N TRP A 196 33.01 -26.94 -28.56
CA TRP A 196 34.11 -27.51 -27.79
C TRP A 196 33.96 -29.03 -27.70
#